data_AF-T1GRH0-F1
#
_entry.id   AF-T1GRH0-F1
#
_cell.length_a   1.000
_cell.length_b   1.000
_cell.length_c   1.000
_cell.angle_alpha   90.00
_cell.angle_beta   90.00
_cell.angle_gamma   90.00
#
_symmetry.space_group_name_H-M   'P 1'
#
loop_
_entity.id
_entity.type
_entity.pdbx_description
1 polymer ?
#
loop_
_entity_poly.entity_id
_entity_poly.type
_entity_poly.pdbx_seq_one_letter_code
_entity_poly.pdbx_strand_id
1 'polypeptide(L)'
;MFQIEDEGNHGNDETRLFILSSLAQNQKSRVACILCEEPMFVFDRYPLVDGTFFLSPKQHSPGCIEVKYDGRNQFLTAVCMTCLDGKIANHAIYCRFSRKTVGNGDKSF
;
A
#
# COMPACT_ATOMS: atom_id res chain seq x y z
N MET A 1 -9.74 -39.56 3.25
CA MET A 1 -9.90 -38.23 3.90
C MET A 1 -8.56 -37.53 3.77
N PHE A 2 -8.35 -36.76 2.71
CA PHE A 2 -7.12 -35.99 2.57
C PHE A 2 -7.32 -34.70 3.39
N GLN A 3 -6.56 -34.56 4.49
CA GLN A 3 -6.38 -33.27 5.13
C GLN A 3 -5.51 -32.44 4.19
N ILE A 4 -6.13 -31.47 3.55
CA ILE A 4 -5.41 -30.39 2.89
C ILE A 4 -5.29 -29.34 3.99
N GLU A 5 -4.15 -29.33 4.66
CA GLU A 5 -3.82 -28.32 5.66
C GLU A 5 -3.82 -26.94 4.97
N ASP A 6 -4.57 -26.04 5.58
CA ASP A 6 -4.80 -24.65 5.18
C ASP A 6 -3.51 -23.83 5.35
N GLU A 7 -2.56 -24.04 4.45
CA GLU A 7 -1.37 -23.19 4.28
C GLU A 7 -1.71 -21.84 3.61
N GLY A 8 -2.99 -21.45 3.58
CA GLY A 8 -3.49 -20.25 2.90
C GLY A 8 -3.50 -18.97 3.74
N ASN A 9 -3.34 -19.04 5.07
CA ASN A 9 -3.67 -17.89 5.93
C ASN A 9 -2.50 -17.24 6.70
N HIS A 10 -1.35 -17.90 6.89
CA HIS A 10 -0.33 -17.42 7.83
C HIS A 10 0.42 -16.15 7.38
N GLY A 11 0.76 -16.02 6.08
CA GLY A 11 1.58 -14.88 5.60
C GLY A 11 0.86 -13.51 5.55
N ASN A 12 -0.47 -13.53 5.41
CA ASN A 12 -1.28 -12.30 5.36
C ASN A 12 -1.45 -11.69 6.75
N ASP A 13 -1.68 -12.52 7.77
CA ASP A 13 -1.84 -12.06 9.14
C ASP A 13 -0.55 -11.45 9.71
N GLU A 14 0.62 -12.03 9.41
CA GLU A 14 1.91 -11.43 9.81
C GLU A 14 2.11 -10.03 9.20
N THR A 15 1.81 -9.89 7.91
CA THR A 15 1.94 -8.59 7.20
C THR A 15 0.98 -7.55 7.79
N ARG A 16 -0.27 -7.94 8.05
CA ARG A 16 -1.26 -7.08 8.69
C ARG A 16 -0.85 -6.66 10.09
N LEU A 17 -0.39 -7.62 10.90
CA LEU A 17 0.08 -7.36 12.26
C LEU A 17 1.30 -6.43 12.27
N PHE A 18 2.23 -6.61 11.33
CA PHE A 18 3.37 -5.72 11.14
C PHE A 18 2.94 -4.29 10.83
N ILE A 19 2.00 -4.10 9.89
CA ILE A 19 1.48 -2.77 9.53
C ILE A 19 0.77 -2.13 10.72
N LEU A 20 -0.16 -2.84 11.37
CA LEU A 20 -0.93 -2.33 12.50
C LEU A 20 -0.05 -1.99 13.70
N SER A 21 0.93 -2.85 14.03
CA SER A 21 1.86 -2.58 15.12
C SER A 21 2.75 -1.37 14.82
N SER A 22 3.24 -1.22 13.60
CA SER A 22 4.03 -0.05 13.17
C SER A 22 3.22 1.24 13.28
N LEU A 23 1.95 1.21 12.85
CA LEU A 23 1.02 2.33 12.94
C LEU A 23 0.69 2.69 14.40
N ALA A 24 0.42 1.69 15.24
CA ALA A 24 0.11 1.88 16.67
C ALA A 24 1.30 2.47 17.43
N GLN A 25 2.52 1.98 17.18
CA GLN A 25 3.76 2.53 17.76
C GLN A 25 3.96 4.01 17.42
N ASN A 26 3.48 4.43 16.24
CA ASN A 26 3.54 5.81 15.77
C ASN A 26 2.26 6.62 16.06
N GLN A 27 1.30 6.04 16.80
CA GLN A 27 0.01 6.66 17.12
C GLN A 27 -0.78 7.15 15.89
N LYS A 28 -0.68 6.42 14.77
CA LYS A 28 -1.35 6.77 13.51
C LYS A 28 -2.50 5.82 13.21
N SER A 29 -3.72 6.35 13.18
CA SER A 29 -4.93 5.65 12.68
C SER A 29 -5.29 6.02 11.24
N ARG A 30 -4.49 6.89 10.62
CA ARG A 30 -4.65 7.39 9.25
C ARG A 30 -3.30 7.49 8.57
N VAL A 31 -3.30 7.33 7.26
CA VAL A 31 -2.12 7.48 6.40
C VAL A 31 -2.48 8.34 5.19
N ALA A 32 -1.57 9.20 4.75
CA ALA A 32 -1.81 10.01 3.55
C ALA A 32 -1.40 9.24 2.29
N CYS A 33 -2.17 9.37 1.22
CA CYS A 33 -1.73 8.94 -0.10
C CYS A 33 -0.53 9.80 -0.53
N ILE A 34 0.57 9.20 -0.99
CA ILE A 34 1.74 9.98 -1.41
C ILE A 34 1.57 10.79 -2.70
N LEU A 35 0.50 10.54 -3.45
CA LEU A 35 0.26 11.21 -4.72
C LEU A 35 -0.72 12.38 -4.60
N CYS A 36 -1.81 12.21 -3.85
CA CYS A 36 -2.83 13.25 -3.65
C CYS A 36 -2.87 13.85 -2.24
N GLU A 37 -2.04 13.35 -1.32
CA GLU A 37 -1.99 13.75 0.10
C GLU A 37 -3.29 13.51 0.89
N GLU A 38 -4.30 12.93 0.25
CA GLU A 38 -5.59 12.69 0.88
C GLU A 38 -5.46 11.67 2.03
N PRO A 39 -6.04 11.95 3.21
CA PRO A 39 -5.97 11.05 4.36
C PRO A 39 -6.85 9.82 4.15
N MET A 40 -6.25 8.64 4.28
CA MET A 40 -6.91 7.33 4.21
C MET A 40 -7.05 6.71 5.60
N PHE A 41 -8.20 6.10 5.86
CA PHE A 41 -8.46 5.37 7.10
C PHE A 41 -7.79 4.00 7.08
N VAL A 42 -7.18 3.64 8.21
CA VAL A 42 -6.66 2.28 8.42
C VAL A 42 -7.78 1.41 9.00
N PHE A 43 -8.11 0.33 8.31
CA PHE A 43 -9.14 -0.62 8.72
C PHE A 43 -8.51 -1.85 9.37
N ASP A 44 -9.00 -2.23 10.56
CA ASP A 44 -8.44 -3.38 11.30
C ASP A 44 -8.80 -4.75 10.68
N ARG A 45 -9.85 -4.80 9.84
CA ARG A 45 -10.39 -6.02 9.22
C ARG A 45 -10.62 -5.85 7.72
N TYR A 46 -9.68 -6.36 6.92
CA TYR A 46 -9.69 -6.40 5.44
C TYR A 46 -9.85 -5.03 4.74
N PRO A 47 -9.50 -4.97 3.44
CA PRO A 47 -8.15 -4.59 3.03
C PRO A 47 -7.74 -3.25 3.68
N LEU A 48 -6.64 -3.23 4.43
CA LEU A 48 -6.33 -2.24 5.49
C LEU A 48 -6.40 -0.74 5.15
N VAL A 49 -6.44 -0.38 3.88
CA VAL A 49 -6.82 0.97 3.41
C VAL A 49 -7.56 0.78 2.09
N ASP A 50 -8.29 1.80 1.65
CA ASP A 50 -8.77 1.87 0.27
C ASP A 50 -7.62 2.25 -0.69
N GLY A 51 -6.68 1.31 -0.85
CA GLY A 51 -5.43 1.53 -1.55
C GLY A 51 -4.42 0.42 -1.33
N THR A 52 -3.14 0.74 -1.52
CA THR A 52 -2.04 -0.19 -1.30
C THR A 52 -0.99 0.41 -0.36
N PHE A 53 -0.42 -0.43 0.48
CA PHE A 53 0.80 -0.13 1.22
C PHE A 53 2.02 -0.71 0.51
N PHE A 54 3.14 -0.01 0.61
CA PHE A 54 4.44 -0.52 0.19
C PHE A 54 5.55 0.00 1.08
N LEU A 55 6.64 -0.76 1.15
CA LEU A 55 7.88 -0.32 1.78
C LEU A 55 8.79 0.29 0.72
N SER A 56 9.36 1.45 1.01
CA SER A 56 10.36 2.08 0.18
C SER A 56 11.64 2.32 0.98
N PRO A 57 12.84 2.13 0.40
CA PRO A 57 14.08 2.58 1.02
C PRO A 57 14.22 4.11 1.01
N LYS A 58 13.33 4.83 0.30
CA LYS A 58 13.33 6.29 0.21
C LYS A 58 12.10 6.87 0.90
N GLN A 59 12.31 7.94 1.66
CA GLN A 59 11.22 8.72 2.24
C GLN A 59 10.58 9.60 1.15
N HIS A 60 9.41 9.20 0.65
CA HIS A 60 8.68 9.95 -0.37
C HIS A 60 7.90 11.13 0.20
N SER A 61 7.56 11.09 1.49
CA SER A 61 6.85 12.14 2.20
C SER A 61 7.33 12.23 3.65
N PRO A 62 7.38 13.42 4.26
CA PRO A 62 7.65 13.57 5.70
C PRO A 62 6.63 12.83 6.57
N GLY A 63 5.44 12.52 6.04
CA GLY A 63 4.40 11.76 6.74
C GLY A 63 4.62 10.23 6.78
N CYS A 64 5.59 9.70 6.03
CA CYS A 64 5.90 8.26 6.01
C CYS A 64 6.34 7.76 7.39
N ILE A 65 6.05 6.49 7.68
CA ILE A 65 6.43 5.85 8.94
C ILE A 65 7.71 5.07 8.71
N GLU A 66 8.77 5.39 9.44
CA GLU A 66 10.00 4.60 9.41
C GLU A 66 9.79 3.29 10.18
N VAL A 67 10.12 2.18 9.54
CA VAL A 67 9.99 0.83 10.07
C VAL A 67 11.25 0.03 9.78
N LYS A 68 11.58 -0.92 10.66
CA LYS A 68 12.68 -1.87 10.43
C LYS A 68 12.10 -3.17 9.91
N TYR A 69 12.35 -3.46 8.64
CA TYR A 69 11.88 -4.68 7.97
C TYR A 69 13.08 -5.43 7.40
N ASP A 70 13.21 -6.71 7.76
CA ASP A 70 14.35 -7.56 7.37
C ASP A 70 15.72 -6.91 7.68
N GLY A 71 15.84 -6.34 8.88
CA GLY A 71 17.06 -5.68 9.35
C GLY A 71 17.38 -4.32 8.70
N ARG A 72 16.58 -3.87 7.72
CA ARG A 72 16.77 -2.61 6.99
C ARG A 72 15.74 -1.58 7.40
N ASN A 73 16.16 -0.31 7.46
CA ASN A 73 15.23 0.80 7.63
C ASN A 73 14.51 1.06 6.30
N GLN A 74 13.18 1.09 6.37
CA GLN A 74 12.30 1.37 5.24
C GLN A 74 11.17 2.30 5.68
N PHE A 75 10.49 2.88 4.69
CA PHE A 75 9.40 3.80 4.89
C PHE A 75 8.08 3.16 4.44
N LEU A 76 7.19 2.93 5.40
CA LEU A 76 5.82 2.49 5.13
C LEU A 76 5.05 3.63 4.46
N THR A 77 4.60 3.35 3.25
CA THR A 77 4.05 4.33 2.31
C THR A 77 2.74 3.81 1.73
N ALA A 78 1.80 4.70 1.38
CA ALA A 78 0.49 4.31 0.88
C ALA A 78 0.06 5.10 -0.36
N VAL A 79 -0.74 4.46 -1.23
CA VAL A 79 -1.38 5.07 -2.41
C VAL A 79 -2.86 4.68 -2.43
N CYS A 80 -3.78 5.64 -2.58
CA CYS A 80 -5.21 5.36 -2.65
C CYS A 80 -5.62 4.70 -3.97
N MET A 81 -6.75 3.99 -3.97
CA MET A 81 -7.28 3.35 -5.18
C MET A 81 -7.54 4.33 -6.32
N THR A 82 -8.00 5.55 -6.03
CA THR A 82 -8.24 6.58 -7.06
C THR A 82 -6.97 6.98 -7.80
N CYS A 83 -5.85 7.11 -7.08
CA CYS A 83 -4.56 7.37 -7.69
C CYS A 83 -4.07 6.18 -8.50
N LEU A 84 -4.24 4.95 -7.99
CA LEU A 84 -3.82 3.72 -8.66
C LEU A 84 -4.60 3.45 -9.96
N ASP A 85 -5.88 3.78 -9.99
CA ASP A 85 -6.74 3.66 -11.18
C ASP A 85 -6.41 4.71 -12.25
N GLY A 86 -5.47 5.62 -11.99
CA GLY A 86 -4.94 6.59 -12.95
C GLY A 86 -5.97 7.60 -13.49
N LYS A 87 -7.14 7.69 -12.85
CA LYS A 87 -8.23 8.61 -13.21
C LYS A 87 -7.98 10.06 -12.79
N ILE A 88 -6.85 10.35 -12.14
CA ILE A 88 -6.53 11.70 -11.67
C ILE A 88 -5.89 12.49 -12.80
N ALA A 89 -6.58 13.54 -13.26
CA ALA A 89 -6.19 14.37 -14.39
C ALA A 89 -4.78 14.98 -14.30
N ASN A 90 -4.25 15.18 -13.08
CA ASN A 90 -2.95 15.79 -12.86
C ASN A 90 -1.78 14.80 -12.67
N HIS A 91 -2.04 13.49 -12.55
CA HIS A 91 -0.99 12.50 -12.26
C HIS A 91 -1.12 11.28 -13.16
N ALA A 92 -0.25 11.18 -14.17
CA ALA A 92 -0.17 10.02 -15.05
C ALA A 92 0.77 8.96 -14.46
N ILE A 93 0.24 7.78 -14.14
CA ILE A 93 1.04 6.60 -13.79
C ILE A 93 1.46 5.93 -15.09
N TYR A 94 2.75 5.64 -15.26
CA TYR A 94 3.25 4.92 -16.44
C TYR A 94 4.06 3.69 -16.04
N CYS A 95 3.88 2.61 -16.80
CA CYS A 95 4.76 1.45 -16.68
C CYS A 95 6.14 1.82 -17.21
N ARG A 96 7.20 1.60 -16.41
CA ARG A 96 8.58 1.93 -16.82
C ARG A 96 9.04 1.19 -18.07
N PHE A 97 8.53 -0.03 -18.29
CA PHE A 97 8.95 -0.89 -19.41
C PHE A 97 8.21 -0.57 -20.71
N SER A 98 6.88 -0.42 -20.67
CA SER A 98 6.06 -0.16 -21.86
C SER A 98 5.82 1.33 -22.12
N ARG A 99 6.10 2.20 -21.14
CA ARG A 99 5.76 3.64 -21.12
C ARG A 99 4.28 3.96 -21.34
N LYS A 100 3.40 2.94 -21.24
CA LYS A 100 1.94 3.11 -21.31
C LYS A 100 1.40 3.63 -19.98
N THR A 101 0.38 4.48 -20.05
CA THR A 101 -0.30 5.03 -18.87
C THR A 101 -1.28 4.02 -18.29
N VAL A 102 -1.21 3.80 -16.99
CA VAL A 102 -2.23 3.08 -16.22
C VAL A 102 -3.39 4.06 -16.01
N GLY A 103 -4.61 3.72 -16.46
CA GLY A 103 -5.81 4.48 -16.08
C GLY A 103 -6.48 5.38 -17.14
N ASN A 104 -6.35 5.08 -18.43
CA ASN A 104 -7.29 5.63 -19.40
C ASN A 104 -7.59 4.61 -20.51
N GLY A 105 -8.57 3.74 -20.24
CA GLY A 105 -9.25 2.95 -21.26
C GLY A 105 -8.36 2.06 -22.14
N ASP A 106 -7.57 1.17 -21.55
CA ASP A 106 -7.10 -0.03 -22.28
C ASP A 106 -8.33 -0.92 -22.60
N LYS A 107 -9.12 -0.50 -23.59
CA LYS A 107 -10.00 -1.40 -24.33
C LYS A 107 -9.10 -2.20 -25.25
N SER A 108 -8.66 -3.35 -24.80
CA SER A 108 -8.06 -4.37 -25.65
C SER A 108 -8.45 -5.74 -25.10
N PHE A 109 -9.68 -6.14 -25.44
CA PHE A 109 -9.99 -7.56 -25.67
C PHE A 109 -9.52 -7.91 -27.07
#